data_AF-A0A3C0SCA3-F1
#
_entry.id   AF-A0A3C0SCA3-F1
#
_cell.length_a   1.000
_cell.length_b   1.000
_cell.length_c   1.000
_cell.angle_alpha   90.00
_cell.angle_beta   90.00
_cell.angle_gamma   90.00
#
_symmetry.space_group_name_H-M   'P 1'
#
loop_
_entity.id
_entity.type
_entity.pdbx_description
1 polymer ?
#
loop_
_entity_poly.entity_id
_entity_poly.type
_entity_poly.pdbx_seq_one_letter_code
_entity_poly.pdbx_strand_id
1 'polypeptide(L)'
;MLSIFVETSCNRYNRDECVDCHVYEPLADIPKSDWHMTPDQARIMAEKISQIGVLNTLAQQEINLTGGEATQNPHIVEIFKIFKTSTPSVCLHTNLEMNSTSSKRWLRLLEILKEGGRADITLYPTAWEKFQKPLLKELVTLQNRMIVNVIFENLTHLQKQIELLMSFFSKEGSNFSHVVQLLKVYDDKVSWLVKNQPDCDEAIYTNHMGDTEAFAHDEKFTLGLSLLPAFKVDPAGNRSMTSLAFPKDPYLIHCPAARGSIDIMTITQTGDMTPCCDVGNLKCQPKFGNLLSDTADKIMAKFEESSKKMLAGIAKNQENLKSGQSGTWVKEGIPPYCG
;
A
#
# COMPACT_ATOMS: atom_id res chain seq x y z
N MET A 1 -0.89 9.63 -6.20
CA MET A 1 0.18 9.24 -5.26
C MET A 1 1.29 8.53 -6.00
N LEU A 2 2.54 8.70 -5.56
CA LEU A 2 3.67 7.87 -6.01
C LEU A 2 4.03 6.86 -4.92
N SER A 3 4.11 5.57 -5.27
CA SER A 3 4.62 4.52 -4.40
C SER A 3 6.03 4.15 -4.83
N ILE A 4 7.04 4.62 -4.11
CA ILE A 4 8.45 4.49 -4.47
C ILE A 4 9.09 3.41 -3.63
N PHE A 5 9.64 2.40 -4.28
CA PHE A 5 10.38 1.35 -3.59
C PHE A 5 11.75 1.88 -3.28
N VAL A 6 12.10 1.86 -2.01
CA VAL A 6 13.40 2.32 -1.51
C VAL A 6 14.23 1.15 -1.00
N GLU A 7 13.62 -0.01 -0.80
CA GLU A 7 14.24 -1.21 -0.27
C GLU A 7 13.66 -2.45 -0.95
N THR A 8 14.51 -3.43 -1.23
CA THR A 8 14.10 -4.75 -1.76
C THR A 8 14.08 -5.80 -0.67
N SER A 9 14.98 -5.70 0.32
CA SER A 9 15.07 -6.65 1.43
C SER A 9 13.91 -6.49 2.42
N CYS A 10 13.45 -7.61 2.97
CA CYS A 10 12.56 -7.62 4.13
C CYS A 10 12.95 -8.76 5.08
N ASN A 11 12.94 -8.48 6.39
CA ASN A 11 13.26 -9.46 7.43
C ASN A 11 12.26 -10.62 7.48
N ARG A 12 11.08 -10.46 6.87
CA ARG A 12 10.08 -11.53 6.77
C ARG A 12 10.28 -12.42 5.54
N TYR A 13 10.88 -11.91 4.46
CA TYR A 13 11.26 -12.73 3.29
C TYR A 13 12.24 -13.81 3.69
N ASN A 14 13.27 -13.41 4.44
CA ASN A 14 14.35 -14.31 4.87
C ASN A 14 13.91 -15.38 5.88
N ARG A 15 12.67 -15.33 6.38
CA ARG A 15 12.12 -16.26 7.37
C ARG A 15 10.95 -17.09 6.83
N ASP A 16 10.60 -16.96 5.53
CA ASP A 16 9.38 -17.54 4.94
C ASP A 16 8.08 -17.19 5.69
N GLU A 17 8.09 -16.13 6.50
CA GLU A 17 6.93 -15.66 7.29
C GLU A 17 5.99 -14.76 6.47
N CYS A 18 6.19 -14.75 5.15
CA CYS A 18 5.55 -13.88 4.17
C CYS A 18 5.15 -14.69 2.93
N VAL A 19 4.54 -15.86 3.13
CA VAL A 19 4.09 -16.77 2.06
C VAL A 19 3.16 -16.07 1.06
N ASP A 20 2.43 -15.04 1.50
CA ASP A 20 1.52 -14.23 0.67
C ASP A 20 2.04 -12.81 0.38
N CYS A 21 3.35 -12.58 0.53
CA CYS A 21 3.90 -11.24 0.30
C CYS A 21 4.01 -10.94 -1.19
N HIS A 22 3.08 -10.11 -1.65
CA HIS A 22 2.88 -9.75 -3.04
C HIS A 22 4.08 -9.02 -3.68
N VAL A 23 4.94 -8.39 -2.87
CA VAL A 23 6.17 -7.71 -3.32
C VAL A 23 7.38 -8.65 -3.39
N TYR A 24 7.33 -9.86 -2.81
CA TYR A 24 8.52 -10.73 -2.72
C TYR A 24 8.96 -11.27 -4.09
N GLU A 25 8.07 -11.93 -4.84
CA GLU A 25 8.43 -12.54 -6.14
C GLU A 25 9.00 -11.51 -7.13
N PRO A 26 8.42 -10.31 -7.30
CA PRO A 26 9.00 -9.31 -8.20
C PRO A 26 10.34 -8.71 -7.76
N LEU A 27 10.68 -8.85 -6.48
CA LEU A 27 11.90 -8.31 -5.87
C LEU A 27 13.01 -9.35 -5.73
N ALA A 28 12.65 -10.64 -5.72
CA ALA A 28 13.56 -11.76 -5.49
C ALA A 28 14.68 -11.86 -6.55
N ASP A 29 14.38 -11.47 -7.80
CA ASP A 29 15.33 -11.55 -8.92
C ASP A 29 16.23 -10.31 -9.06
N ILE A 30 16.03 -9.28 -8.23
CA ILE A 30 16.84 -8.06 -8.28
C ILE A 30 18.23 -8.34 -7.69
N PRO A 31 19.33 -7.96 -8.37
CA PRO A 31 20.67 -8.10 -7.82
C PRO A 31 20.80 -7.39 -6.47
N LYS A 32 21.52 -7.99 -5.52
CA LYS A 32 21.76 -7.40 -4.18
C LYS A 32 22.38 -6.00 -4.23
N SER A 33 23.13 -5.68 -5.27
CA SER A 33 23.69 -4.34 -5.50
C SER A 33 22.61 -3.27 -5.68
N ASP A 34 21.41 -3.66 -6.14
CA ASP A 34 20.30 -2.78 -6.46
C ASP A 34 19.16 -2.90 -5.43
N TRP A 35 19.42 -3.51 -4.26
CA TRP A 35 18.40 -3.68 -3.23
C TRP A 35 18.05 -2.37 -2.52
N HIS A 36 19.05 -1.54 -2.28
CA HIS A 36 18.92 -0.29 -1.55
C HIS A 36 18.96 0.86 -2.54
N MET A 37 17.89 1.67 -2.59
CA MET A 37 17.96 2.96 -3.25
C MET A 37 19.06 3.81 -2.60
N THR A 38 19.89 4.47 -3.40
CA THR A 38 20.90 5.42 -2.91
C THR A 38 20.35 6.86 -2.92
N PRO A 39 20.95 7.79 -2.14
CA PRO A 39 20.60 9.20 -2.21
C PRO A 39 20.73 9.80 -3.63
N ASP A 40 21.73 9.39 -4.40
CA ASP A 40 21.93 9.89 -5.78
C ASP A 40 20.79 9.44 -6.70
N GLN A 41 20.36 8.18 -6.58
CA GLN A 41 19.18 7.68 -7.30
C GLN A 41 17.92 8.46 -6.91
N ALA A 42 17.72 8.69 -5.60
CA ALA A 42 16.58 9.46 -5.11
C ALA A 42 16.57 10.91 -5.65
N ARG A 43 17.75 11.57 -5.75
CA ARG A 43 17.86 12.93 -6.32
C ARG A 43 17.45 12.94 -7.78
N ILE A 44 17.99 12.02 -8.58
CA ILE A 44 17.64 11.90 -10.01
C ILE A 44 16.14 11.67 -10.18
N MET A 45 15.54 10.78 -9.38
CA MET A 45 14.10 10.51 -9.43
C MET A 45 13.28 11.74 -9.03
N ALA A 46 13.62 12.40 -7.91
CA ALA A 46 12.91 13.59 -7.43
C ALA A 46 12.98 14.75 -8.45
N GLU A 47 14.14 14.99 -9.05
CA GLU A 47 14.32 15.98 -10.12
C GLU A 47 13.41 15.67 -11.31
N LYS A 48 13.40 14.43 -11.81
CA LYS A 48 12.52 14.05 -12.93
C LYS A 48 11.04 14.08 -12.59
N ILE A 49 10.64 13.66 -11.38
CA ILE A 49 9.25 13.75 -10.91
C ILE A 49 8.77 15.21 -10.98
N SER A 50 9.60 16.18 -10.57
CA SER A 50 9.24 17.60 -10.62
C SER A 50 9.06 18.14 -12.04
N GLN A 51 9.77 17.57 -13.02
CA GLN A 51 9.74 17.99 -14.42
C GLN A 51 8.57 17.39 -15.21
N ILE A 52 8.04 16.25 -14.76
CA ILE A 52 7.00 15.49 -15.48
C ILE A 52 5.64 15.78 -14.83
N GLY A 53 4.80 16.57 -15.50
CA GLY A 53 3.57 17.12 -14.92
C GLY A 53 2.61 16.09 -14.27
N VAL A 54 2.44 14.92 -14.89
CA VAL A 54 1.61 13.84 -14.33
C VAL A 54 2.21 13.27 -13.04
N LEU A 55 3.53 13.04 -13.01
CA LEU A 55 4.22 12.51 -11.83
C LEU A 55 4.26 13.55 -10.70
N ASN A 56 4.48 14.82 -11.03
CA ASN A 56 4.42 15.90 -10.06
C ASN A 56 3.02 15.98 -9.42
N THR A 57 1.96 15.89 -10.22
CA THR A 57 0.57 15.89 -9.71
C THR A 57 0.32 14.73 -8.75
N LEU A 58 0.82 13.52 -9.08
CA LEU A 58 0.72 12.36 -8.21
C LEU A 58 1.55 12.52 -6.92
N ALA A 59 2.72 13.14 -7.00
CA ALA A 59 3.58 13.43 -5.85
C ALA A 59 2.95 14.46 -4.89
N GLN A 60 2.24 15.48 -5.42
CA GLN A 60 1.54 16.47 -4.60
C GLN A 60 0.43 15.86 -3.73
N GLN A 61 -0.13 14.71 -4.13
CA GLN A 61 -1.05 13.97 -3.27
C GLN A 61 -0.28 13.36 -2.09
N GLU A 62 0.69 12.48 -2.40
CA GLU A 62 1.56 11.84 -1.43
C GLU A 62 2.66 11.04 -2.15
N ILE A 63 3.85 10.96 -1.55
CA ILE A 63 4.89 9.98 -1.88
C ILE A 63 5.00 8.96 -0.75
N ASN A 64 4.77 7.69 -1.08
CA ASN A 64 4.92 6.55 -0.16
C ASN A 64 6.23 5.84 -0.42
N LEU A 65 7.10 5.81 0.60
CA LEU A 65 8.35 5.07 0.59
C LEU A 65 8.10 3.64 1.10
N THR A 66 8.29 2.64 0.23
CA THR A 66 7.91 1.25 0.48
C THR A 66 8.87 0.26 -0.24
N GLY A 67 8.39 -0.93 -0.61
CA GLY A 67 9.13 -2.01 -1.25
C GLY A 67 9.10 -3.26 -0.38
N GLY A 68 10.28 -3.73 0.03
CA GLY A 68 10.44 -4.70 1.11
C GLY A 68 10.14 -4.07 2.48
N GLU A 69 11.16 -3.83 3.29
CA GLU A 69 11.03 -3.14 4.57
C GLU A 69 11.83 -1.84 4.55
N ALA A 70 11.17 -0.72 4.21
CA ALA A 70 11.83 0.56 3.93
C ALA A 70 12.79 1.04 5.03
N THR A 71 12.53 0.73 6.30
CA THR A 71 13.43 1.11 7.42
C THR A 71 14.76 0.34 7.43
N GLN A 72 14.91 -0.74 6.65
CA GLN A 72 16.17 -1.44 6.45
C GLN A 72 17.15 -0.63 5.61
N ASN A 73 16.67 0.22 4.69
CA ASN A 73 17.55 1.04 3.87
C ASN A 73 18.39 1.95 4.78
N PRO A 74 19.73 1.86 4.75
CA PRO A 74 20.60 2.63 5.64
C PRO A 74 20.55 4.14 5.40
N HIS A 75 20.09 4.57 4.23
CA HIS A 75 20.00 5.95 3.76
C HIS A 75 18.57 6.50 3.81
N ILE A 76 17.60 5.77 4.37
CA ILE A 76 16.17 6.11 4.29
C ILE A 76 15.83 7.54 4.75
N VAL A 77 16.55 8.05 5.75
CA VAL A 77 16.37 9.43 6.24
C VAL A 77 16.77 10.46 5.19
N GLU A 78 17.90 10.27 4.51
CA GLU A 78 18.35 11.18 3.45
C GLU A 78 17.42 11.09 2.24
N ILE A 79 17.02 9.88 1.85
CA ILE A 79 16.06 9.63 0.77
C ILE A 79 14.72 10.33 1.07
N PHE A 80 14.23 10.22 2.31
CA PHE A 80 13.04 10.95 2.76
C PHE A 80 13.19 12.46 2.58
N LYS A 81 14.31 13.04 3.04
CA LYS A 81 14.59 14.48 2.91
C LYS A 81 14.64 14.92 1.44
N ILE A 82 15.18 14.09 0.56
CA ILE A 82 15.21 14.33 -0.88
C ILE A 82 13.79 14.34 -1.47
N PHE A 83 12.98 13.31 -1.25
CA PHE A 83 11.61 13.30 -1.80
C PHE A 83 10.70 14.37 -1.18
N LYS A 84 11.00 14.80 0.06
CA LYS A 84 10.30 15.92 0.69
C LYS A 84 10.49 17.26 -0.06
N THR A 85 11.52 17.38 -0.90
CA THR A 85 11.67 18.53 -1.80
C THR A 85 10.61 18.56 -2.91
N SER A 86 10.02 17.40 -3.25
CA SER A 86 8.95 17.28 -4.24
C SER A 86 7.55 17.49 -3.64
N THR A 87 7.34 17.09 -2.38
CA THR A 87 6.05 17.23 -1.68
C THR A 87 6.25 17.26 -0.16
N PRO A 88 5.45 18.02 0.62
CA PRO A 88 5.47 17.90 2.07
C PRO A 88 4.86 16.57 2.57
N SER A 89 4.06 15.90 1.75
CA SER A 89 3.36 14.66 2.08
C SER A 89 4.19 13.44 1.71
N VAL A 90 5.19 13.13 2.54
CA VAL A 90 5.99 11.89 2.38
C VAL A 90 5.70 10.95 3.56
N CYS A 91 5.28 9.73 3.23
CA CYS A 91 4.96 8.68 4.18
C CYS A 91 5.91 7.49 4.02
N LEU A 92 6.21 6.80 5.11
CA LEU A 92 6.97 5.56 5.14
C LEU A 92 6.05 4.40 5.51
N HIS A 93 6.06 3.32 4.72
CA HIS A 93 5.38 2.08 5.07
C HIS A 93 6.36 1.12 5.76
N THR A 94 5.95 0.54 6.89
CA THR A 94 6.78 -0.41 7.65
C THR A 94 5.97 -1.57 8.23
N ASN A 95 6.60 -2.74 8.33
CA ASN A 95 6.09 -3.87 9.10
C ASN A 95 6.23 -3.68 10.62
N LEU A 96 6.89 -2.60 11.07
CA LEU A 96 7.15 -2.29 12.49
C LEU A 96 7.81 -3.43 13.28
N GLU A 97 8.46 -4.38 12.58
CA GLU A 97 9.12 -5.52 13.17
C GLU A 97 10.59 -5.17 13.43
N MET A 98 10.81 -4.42 14.51
CA MET A 98 12.12 -3.95 14.96
C MET A 98 12.36 -4.38 16.41
N ASN A 99 13.62 -4.59 16.80
CA ASN A 99 13.95 -5.20 18.09
C ASN A 99 13.62 -4.32 19.30
N SER A 100 13.69 -2.99 19.17
CA SER A 100 13.52 -2.05 20.28
C SER A 100 13.48 -0.60 19.79
N THR A 101 13.11 0.31 20.71
CA THR A 101 13.22 1.77 20.55
C THR A 101 14.67 2.29 20.53
N SER A 102 15.66 1.44 20.80
CA SER A 102 17.09 1.75 20.66
C SER A 102 17.70 1.22 19.36
N SER A 103 16.94 0.46 18.57
CA SER A 103 17.44 -0.10 17.31
C SER A 103 17.69 0.99 16.26
N LYS A 104 18.72 0.81 15.42
CA LYS A 104 19.03 1.76 14.33
C LYS A 104 17.83 2.01 13.41
N ARG A 105 17.01 0.97 13.14
CA ARG A 105 15.80 1.08 12.30
C ARG A 105 14.77 2.00 12.94
N TRP A 106 14.52 1.86 14.25
CA TRP A 106 13.63 2.75 14.99
C TRP A 106 14.15 4.19 15.06
N LEU A 107 15.45 4.38 15.31
CA LEU A 107 16.04 5.71 15.36
C LEU A 107 15.90 6.47 14.02
N ARG A 108 16.02 5.77 12.89
CA ARG A 108 15.75 6.34 11.56
C ARG A 108 14.28 6.72 11.39
N LEU A 109 13.36 5.85 11.83
CA LEU A 109 11.92 6.15 11.81
C LEU A 109 11.60 7.40 12.64
N LEU A 110 12.16 7.51 13.85
CA LEU A 110 12.00 8.68 14.70
C LEU A 110 12.51 9.96 14.03
N GLU A 111 13.63 9.91 13.32
CA GLU A 111 14.14 11.08 12.60
C GLU A 111 13.18 11.50 11.47
N ILE A 112 12.63 10.54 10.71
CA ILE A 112 11.63 10.81 9.67
C ILE A 112 10.38 11.50 10.25
N LEU A 113 9.86 11.00 11.38
CA LEU A 113 8.70 11.59 12.05
C LEU A 113 9.00 13.02 12.56
N LYS A 114 10.18 13.25 13.13
CA LYS A 114 10.63 14.60 13.57
C LYS A 114 10.77 15.58 12.41
N GLU A 115 11.13 15.07 11.24
CA GLU A 115 11.16 15.84 10.00
C GLU A 115 9.75 15.98 9.37
N GLY A 116 8.68 15.64 10.07
CA GLY A 116 7.29 15.83 9.63
C GLY A 116 6.77 14.75 8.68
N GLY A 117 7.46 13.62 8.55
CA GLY A 117 6.96 12.45 7.84
C GLY A 117 5.86 11.72 8.61
N ARG A 118 5.10 10.87 7.91
CA ARG A 118 4.15 9.92 8.51
C ARG A 118 4.70 8.50 8.41
N ALA A 119 4.32 7.64 9.34
CA ALA A 119 4.57 6.21 9.25
C ALA A 119 3.28 5.40 9.29
N ASP A 120 3.04 4.66 8.22
CA ASP A 120 1.94 3.71 8.12
C ASP A 120 2.47 2.29 8.36
N ILE A 121 1.62 1.43 8.92
CA ILE A 121 2.04 0.07 9.28
C ILE A 121 1.26 -0.98 8.50
N THR A 122 1.87 -2.15 8.34
CA THR A 122 1.15 -3.38 8.02
C THR A 122 1.08 -4.24 9.26
N LEU A 123 -0.12 -4.62 9.68
CA LEU A 123 -0.35 -5.48 10.83
C LEU A 123 0.08 -6.92 10.51
N TYR A 124 0.83 -7.53 11.43
CA TYR A 124 1.27 -8.92 11.35
C TYR A 124 1.04 -9.62 12.69
N PRO A 125 -0.03 -10.41 12.84
CA PRO A 125 -0.35 -11.11 14.09
C PRO A 125 0.82 -11.92 14.66
N THR A 126 1.64 -12.53 13.80
CA THR A 126 2.80 -13.33 14.24
C THR A 126 3.92 -12.51 14.88
N ALA A 127 4.02 -11.21 14.57
CA ALA A 127 5.00 -10.29 15.12
C ALA A 127 4.41 -9.35 16.19
N TRP A 128 3.10 -9.44 16.43
CA TRP A 128 2.33 -8.47 17.19
C TRP A 128 2.87 -8.27 18.61
N GLU A 129 2.84 -9.31 19.44
CA GLU A 129 3.16 -9.17 20.87
C GLU A 129 4.63 -8.81 21.11
N LYS A 130 5.55 -9.40 20.33
CA LYS A 130 6.99 -9.24 20.54
C LYS A 130 7.53 -7.91 20.00
N PHE A 131 7.03 -7.47 18.85
CA PHE A 131 7.63 -6.36 18.10
C PHE A 131 6.65 -5.21 17.85
N GLN A 132 5.51 -5.48 17.20
CA GLN A 132 4.66 -4.38 16.71
C GLN A 132 3.94 -3.64 17.84
N LYS A 133 3.30 -4.34 18.77
CA LYS A 133 2.52 -3.75 19.86
C LYS A 133 3.31 -2.74 20.72
N PRO A 134 4.50 -3.07 21.25
CA PRO A 134 5.26 -2.09 22.04
C PRO A 134 5.71 -0.88 21.22
N LEU A 135 6.08 -1.07 19.95
CA LEU A 135 6.51 0.04 19.10
C LEU A 135 5.34 0.87 18.57
N LEU A 136 4.18 0.26 18.35
CA LEU A 136 2.97 0.96 17.94
C LEU A 136 2.49 1.89 19.06
N LYS A 137 2.59 1.44 20.31
CA LYS A 137 2.31 2.28 21.48
C LYS A 137 3.13 3.56 21.49
N GLU A 138 4.42 3.48 21.18
CA GLU A 138 5.26 4.66 21.04
C GLU A 138 4.87 5.47 19.81
N LEU A 139 4.68 4.80 18.66
CA LEU A 139 4.42 5.44 17.38
C LEU A 139 3.16 6.32 17.37
N VAL A 140 2.05 5.86 17.98
CA VAL A 140 0.80 6.64 18.05
C VAL A 140 0.91 7.92 18.90
N THR A 141 1.98 8.06 19.70
CA THR A 141 2.26 9.31 20.43
C THR A 141 3.12 10.29 19.62
N LEU A 142 3.76 9.81 18.55
CA LEU A 142 4.71 10.57 17.74
C LEU A 142 4.10 11.16 16.47
N GLN A 143 2.90 10.71 16.11
CA GLN A 143 2.13 11.21 14.97
C GLN A 143 0.64 11.25 15.34
N ASN A 144 -0.11 12.13 14.69
CA ASN A 144 -1.55 12.29 14.91
C ASN A 144 -2.39 11.67 13.79
N ARG A 145 -1.77 10.94 12.85
CA ARG A 145 -2.46 10.22 11.79
C ARG A 145 -1.66 9.04 11.32
N MET A 146 -2.32 7.94 10.99
CA MET A 146 -1.69 6.76 10.42
C MET A 146 -2.69 5.91 9.64
N ILE A 147 -2.19 5.12 8.70
CA ILE A 147 -2.91 4.02 8.08
C ILE A 147 -2.39 2.70 8.64
N VAL A 148 -3.31 1.79 8.98
CA VAL A 148 -3.02 0.40 9.30
C VAL A 148 -3.51 -0.48 8.14
N ASN A 149 -2.58 -1.12 7.46
CA ASN A 149 -2.86 -2.13 6.45
C ASN A 149 -3.07 -3.48 7.14
N VAL A 150 -4.21 -4.12 6.91
CA VAL A 150 -4.60 -5.42 7.47
C VAL A 150 -4.62 -6.44 6.35
N ILE A 151 -3.63 -7.34 6.33
CA ILE A 151 -3.54 -8.40 5.32
C ILE A 151 -4.20 -9.67 5.85
N PHE A 152 -5.23 -10.19 5.18
CA PHE A 152 -6.02 -11.32 5.71
C PHE A 152 -6.30 -12.42 4.67
N GLU A 153 -6.04 -13.68 5.01
CA GLU A 153 -6.25 -14.84 4.12
C GLU A 153 -7.71 -15.32 4.06
N ASN A 154 -8.47 -15.07 5.13
CA ASN A 154 -9.85 -15.46 5.26
C ASN A 154 -10.54 -14.59 6.32
N LEU A 155 -11.87 -14.70 6.41
CA LEU A 155 -12.69 -13.88 7.31
C LEU A 155 -12.31 -14.07 8.79
N THR A 156 -11.98 -15.30 9.22
CA THR A 156 -11.52 -15.56 10.60
C THR A 156 -10.19 -14.88 10.90
N HIS A 157 -9.28 -14.82 9.93
CA HIS A 157 -8.02 -14.09 10.07
C HIS A 157 -8.28 -12.58 10.14
N LEU A 158 -9.19 -12.04 9.32
CA LEU A 158 -9.60 -10.63 9.38
C LEU A 158 -10.20 -10.27 10.75
N GLN A 159 -11.11 -11.09 11.27
CA GLN A 159 -11.75 -10.90 12.57
C GLN A 159 -10.70 -10.79 13.69
N LYS A 160 -9.78 -11.76 13.78
CA LYS A 160 -8.71 -11.75 14.78
C LYS A 160 -7.85 -10.48 14.71
N GLN A 161 -7.58 -9.98 13.50
CA GLN A 161 -6.78 -8.76 13.33
C GLN A 161 -7.53 -7.50 13.78
N ILE A 162 -8.83 -7.40 13.48
CA ILE A 162 -9.68 -6.32 13.99
C ILE A 162 -9.73 -6.35 15.51
N GLU A 163 -9.93 -7.53 16.11
CA GLU A 163 -9.93 -7.73 17.56
C GLU A 163 -8.61 -7.29 18.21
N LEU A 164 -7.45 -7.60 17.59
CA LEU A 164 -6.14 -7.16 18.06
C LEU A 164 -6.03 -5.64 18.11
N LEU A 165 -6.43 -4.95 17.03
CA LEU A 165 -6.42 -3.48 16.98
C LEU A 165 -7.42 -2.88 17.97
N MET A 166 -8.62 -3.45 18.07
CA MET A 166 -9.65 -2.96 18.98
C MET A 166 -9.20 -3.09 20.44
N SER A 167 -8.62 -4.23 20.81
CA SER A 167 -8.05 -4.48 22.15
C SER A 167 -6.88 -3.54 22.47
N PHE A 168 -6.06 -3.20 21.48
CA PHE A 168 -4.99 -2.22 21.62
C PHE A 168 -5.54 -0.82 21.90
N PHE A 169 -6.32 -0.26 20.97
CA PHE A 169 -6.82 1.13 21.09
C PHE A 169 -7.76 1.34 22.27
N SER A 170 -8.51 0.31 22.68
CA SER A 170 -9.34 0.37 23.89
C SER A 170 -8.52 0.56 25.18
N LYS A 171 -7.24 0.15 25.19
CA LYS A 171 -6.34 0.28 26.34
C LYS A 171 -5.50 1.56 26.32
N GLU A 172 -5.32 2.18 25.15
CA GLU A 172 -4.55 3.43 25.01
C GLU A 172 -5.34 4.69 25.43
N GLY A 173 -6.64 4.55 25.74
CA GLY A 173 -7.44 5.56 26.42
C GLY A 173 -8.49 6.25 25.55
N SER A 174 -9.22 7.20 26.13
CA SER A 174 -10.42 7.79 25.53
C SER A 174 -10.16 8.61 24.26
N ASN A 175 -8.92 9.06 24.03
CA ASN A 175 -8.52 9.75 22.79
C ASN A 175 -8.69 8.89 21.53
N PHE A 176 -8.85 7.57 21.67
CA PHE A 176 -9.04 6.62 20.58
C PHE A 176 -10.46 6.04 20.54
N SER A 177 -11.43 6.65 21.22
CA SER A 177 -12.81 6.13 21.27
C SER A 177 -13.44 6.06 19.87
N HIS A 178 -13.17 7.05 19.01
CA HIS A 178 -13.62 7.07 17.61
C HIS A 178 -12.98 5.92 16.79
N VAL A 179 -11.70 5.62 17.04
CA VAL A 179 -11.01 4.46 16.44
C VAL A 179 -11.67 3.14 16.86
N VAL A 180 -11.93 2.99 18.16
CA VAL A 180 -12.58 1.78 18.70
C VAL A 180 -13.98 1.62 18.11
N GLN A 181 -14.72 2.71 17.92
CA GLN A 181 -16.03 2.69 17.27
C GLN A 181 -15.96 2.21 15.83
N LEU A 182 -15.00 2.71 15.03
CA LEU A 182 -14.79 2.23 13.67
C LEU A 182 -14.47 0.73 13.66
N LEU A 183 -13.52 0.30 14.49
CA LEU A 183 -13.11 -1.10 14.57
C LEU A 183 -14.26 -2.01 14.99
N LYS A 184 -15.17 -1.53 15.85
CA LYS A 184 -16.39 -2.26 16.22
C LYS A 184 -17.34 -2.45 15.04
N VAL A 185 -17.50 -1.44 14.17
CA VAL A 185 -18.31 -1.59 12.93
C VAL A 185 -17.72 -2.67 12.03
N TYR A 186 -16.39 -2.66 11.85
CA TYR A 186 -15.70 -3.72 11.11
C TYR A 186 -15.89 -5.09 11.77
N ASP A 187 -15.75 -5.19 13.09
CA ASP A 187 -15.92 -6.44 13.85
C ASP A 187 -17.33 -7.01 13.72
N ASP A 188 -18.37 -6.18 13.85
CA ASP A 188 -19.78 -6.59 13.72
C ASP A 188 -20.06 -7.16 12.32
N LYS A 189 -19.58 -6.48 11.26
CA LYS A 189 -19.75 -6.92 9.87
C LYS A 189 -18.98 -8.22 9.57
N VAL A 190 -17.72 -8.29 10.00
CA VAL A 190 -16.90 -9.49 9.78
C VAL A 190 -17.44 -10.68 10.57
N SER A 191 -17.90 -10.47 11.80
CA SER A 191 -18.55 -11.50 12.61
C SER A 191 -19.81 -12.05 11.94
N TRP A 192 -20.61 -11.18 11.31
CA TRP A 192 -21.75 -11.62 10.51
C TRP A 192 -21.32 -12.49 9.33
N LEU A 193 -20.28 -12.08 8.59
CA LEU A 193 -19.75 -12.83 7.44
C LEU A 193 -19.19 -14.20 7.86
N VAL A 194 -18.39 -14.26 8.93
CA VAL A 194 -17.86 -15.52 9.47
C VAL A 194 -19.00 -16.49 9.82
N LYS A 195 -20.09 -15.98 10.38
CA LYS A 195 -21.24 -16.80 10.81
C LYS A 195 -22.15 -17.25 9.67
N ASN A 196 -22.38 -16.39 8.67
CA ASN A 196 -23.43 -16.59 7.67
C ASN A 196 -22.89 -16.87 6.26
N GLN A 197 -21.59 -16.67 6.01
CA GLN A 197 -20.92 -16.81 4.71
C GLN A 197 -19.55 -17.49 4.86
N PRO A 198 -19.48 -18.72 5.40
CA PRO A 198 -18.21 -19.39 5.69
C PRO A 198 -17.38 -19.68 4.42
N ASP A 199 -18.04 -19.81 3.27
CA ASP A 199 -17.40 -20.02 1.96
C ASP A 199 -16.88 -18.72 1.32
N CYS A 200 -17.12 -17.57 1.95
CA CYS A 200 -16.60 -16.25 1.57
C CYS A 200 -16.89 -15.87 0.10
N ASP A 201 -18.16 -15.86 -0.28
CA ASP A 201 -18.59 -15.33 -1.59
C ASP A 201 -18.19 -13.85 -1.73
N GLU A 202 -17.48 -13.52 -2.82
CA GLU A 202 -16.89 -12.19 -3.03
C GLU A 202 -17.95 -11.10 -3.22
N ALA A 203 -19.07 -11.41 -3.88
CA ALA A 203 -20.15 -10.44 -4.09
C ALA A 203 -20.88 -10.13 -2.78
N ILE A 204 -21.13 -11.16 -1.97
CA ILE A 204 -21.73 -10.99 -0.64
C ILE A 204 -20.79 -10.24 0.30
N TYR A 205 -19.49 -10.60 0.30
CA TYR A 205 -18.46 -9.87 1.05
C TYR A 205 -18.45 -8.39 0.68
N THR A 206 -18.33 -8.08 -0.61
CA THR A 206 -18.21 -6.70 -1.11
C THR A 206 -19.45 -5.88 -0.77
N ASN A 207 -20.64 -6.43 -0.99
CA ASN A 207 -21.88 -5.73 -0.67
C ASN A 207 -22.06 -5.52 0.84
N HIS A 208 -21.70 -6.50 1.67
CA HIS A 208 -21.83 -6.39 3.13
C HIS A 208 -20.81 -5.43 3.75
N MET A 209 -19.57 -5.48 3.27
CA MET A 209 -18.50 -4.58 3.69
C MET A 209 -18.63 -3.19 3.07
N GLY A 210 -19.43 -3.04 2.01
CA GLY A 210 -19.78 -1.75 1.40
C GLY A 210 -20.32 -0.74 2.43
N ASP A 211 -20.12 0.54 2.13
CA ASP A 211 -20.55 1.67 2.98
C ASP A 211 -19.91 1.71 4.38
N THR A 212 -18.85 0.94 4.61
CA THR A 212 -18.03 1.08 5.82
C THR A 212 -17.04 2.23 5.64
N GLU A 213 -16.96 3.12 6.62
CA GLU A 213 -15.96 4.19 6.62
C GLU A 213 -14.53 3.60 6.62
N ALA A 214 -13.59 4.24 5.93
CA ALA A 214 -12.16 3.88 6.01
C ALA A 214 -11.42 4.62 7.11
N PHE A 215 -11.94 5.75 7.55
CA PHE A 215 -11.24 6.66 8.44
C PHE A 215 -12.06 6.93 9.69
N ALA A 216 -11.42 6.85 10.84
CA ALA A 216 -11.92 7.38 12.08
C ALA A 216 -11.13 8.68 12.35
N HIS A 217 -11.83 9.80 12.39
CA HIS A 217 -11.21 11.13 12.54
C HIS A 217 -11.68 11.83 13.81
N ASP A 218 -10.74 12.43 14.52
CA ASP A 218 -10.93 13.33 15.64
C ASP A 218 -9.76 14.32 15.68
N GLU A 219 -9.85 15.40 16.46
CA GLU A 219 -8.84 16.45 16.56
C GLU A 219 -7.46 15.92 16.97
N LYS A 220 -7.44 14.86 17.80
CA LYS A 220 -6.20 14.31 18.38
C LYS A 220 -5.55 13.23 17.53
N PHE A 221 -6.34 12.47 16.80
CA PHE A 221 -5.83 11.34 16.03
C PHE A 221 -6.75 11.01 14.86
N THR A 222 -6.17 10.59 13.74
CA THR A 222 -6.89 10.02 12.61
C THR A 222 -6.34 8.66 12.26
N LEU A 223 -7.17 7.62 12.32
CA LEU A 223 -6.82 6.28 11.86
C LEU A 223 -7.46 6.03 10.50
N GLY A 224 -6.67 5.61 9.52
CA GLY A 224 -7.16 4.93 8.32
C GLY A 224 -7.00 3.41 8.45
N LEU A 225 -8.01 2.66 8.03
CA LEU A 225 -7.94 1.20 7.91
C LEU A 225 -7.93 0.81 6.43
N SER A 226 -6.92 0.05 6.03
CA SER A 226 -6.78 -0.48 4.67
C SER A 226 -6.82 -2.00 4.75
N LEU A 227 -7.93 -2.61 4.30
CA LEU A 227 -8.06 -4.06 4.27
C LEU A 227 -7.48 -4.61 2.98
N LEU A 228 -6.65 -5.65 3.07
CA LEU A 228 -5.96 -6.27 1.94
C LEU A 228 -6.16 -7.79 2.01
N PRO A 229 -6.97 -8.43 1.16
CA PRO A 229 -7.05 -9.89 1.13
C PRO A 229 -5.68 -10.47 0.76
N ALA A 230 -5.19 -11.45 1.52
CA ALA A 230 -3.91 -12.09 1.31
C ALA A 230 -3.95 -12.84 -0.03
N PHE A 231 -3.00 -12.49 -0.88
CA PHE A 231 -3.00 -12.85 -2.27
C PHE A 231 -2.38 -14.24 -2.44
N LYS A 232 -3.21 -15.29 -2.51
CA LYS A 232 -2.77 -16.48 -3.25
C LYS A 232 -2.62 -16.07 -4.70
N VAL A 233 -1.37 -15.90 -5.10
CA VAL A 233 -0.93 -15.75 -6.49
C VAL A 233 -0.82 -17.16 -7.05
N ASP A 234 -1.59 -17.47 -8.10
CA ASP A 234 -1.45 -18.73 -8.81
C ASP A 234 -0.06 -18.81 -9.48
N PRO A 235 0.40 -19.99 -9.92
CA PRO A 235 1.70 -20.13 -10.59
C PRO A 235 1.88 -19.27 -11.86
N ALA A 236 0.81 -18.70 -12.40
CA ALA A 236 0.84 -17.81 -13.56
C ALA A 236 0.83 -16.32 -13.18
N GLY A 237 0.77 -15.98 -11.88
CA GLY A 237 0.75 -14.61 -11.39
C GLY A 237 -0.66 -14.03 -11.16
N ASN A 238 -1.72 -14.82 -11.31
CA ASN A 238 -3.11 -14.33 -11.18
C ASN A 238 -3.66 -14.54 -9.76
N ARG A 239 -4.57 -13.66 -9.33
CA ARG A 239 -5.13 -13.65 -7.97
C ARG A 239 -6.54 -14.24 -7.95
N SER A 240 -6.86 -14.97 -6.87
CA SER A 240 -8.18 -15.57 -6.67
C SER A 240 -9.24 -14.59 -6.15
N MET A 241 -8.87 -13.57 -5.37
CA MET A 241 -9.79 -12.53 -4.94
C MET A 241 -9.47 -11.20 -5.61
N THR A 242 -10.46 -10.78 -6.39
CA THR A 242 -10.59 -9.49 -7.05
C THR A 242 -10.32 -8.36 -6.10
N SER A 243 -11.33 -8.08 -5.28
CA SER A 243 -11.81 -6.74 -4.93
C SER A 243 -11.38 -6.24 -3.54
N LEU A 244 -11.21 -4.92 -3.44
CA LEU A 244 -11.33 -4.18 -2.20
C LEU A 244 -12.64 -3.42 -2.29
N ALA A 245 -13.53 -3.57 -1.30
CA ALA A 245 -14.67 -2.67 -1.20
C ALA A 245 -14.11 -1.26 -0.91
N PHE A 246 -14.22 -0.35 -1.89
CA PHE A 246 -13.81 1.03 -1.70
C PHE A 246 -14.81 1.76 -0.80
N PRO A 247 -14.34 2.58 0.15
CA PRO A 247 -15.20 3.46 0.92
C PRO A 247 -15.76 4.58 0.02
N LYS A 248 -17.00 5.00 0.29
CA LYS A 248 -17.69 6.10 -0.42
C LYS A 248 -17.35 7.50 0.11
N ASP A 249 -16.63 7.60 1.23
CA ASP A 249 -16.41 8.88 1.91
C ASP A 249 -15.40 9.80 1.18
N PRO A 250 -15.63 11.13 1.18
CA PRO A 250 -14.62 12.09 0.78
C PRO A 250 -13.42 12.04 1.74
N TYR A 251 -12.27 11.67 1.18
CA TYR A 251 -11.02 11.31 1.84
C TYR A 251 -10.47 12.40 2.79
N LEU A 252 -10.36 12.09 4.09
CA LEU A 252 -9.85 12.97 5.14
C LEU A 252 -8.31 12.91 5.30
N ILE A 253 -7.67 11.88 4.73
CA ILE A 253 -6.22 11.74 4.59
C ILE A 253 -5.93 11.69 3.08
N HIS A 254 -4.96 12.46 2.58
CA HIS A 254 -4.67 12.68 1.14
C HIS A 254 -4.21 11.44 0.32
N CYS A 255 -4.87 10.29 0.47
CA CYS A 255 -4.57 9.03 -0.21
C CYS A 255 -5.74 8.60 -1.11
N PRO A 256 -5.58 8.62 -2.44
CA PRO A 256 -6.50 7.99 -3.37
C PRO A 256 -5.87 6.78 -4.07
N ALA A 257 -6.67 5.76 -4.36
CA ALA A 257 -6.80 5.25 -5.72
C ALA A 257 -7.97 4.30 -5.84
N ALA A 258 -8.98 4.65 -6.64
CA ALA A 258 -9.90 3.68 -7.19
C ALA A 258 -9.16 2.73 -8.15
N ARG A 259 -9.65 1.50 -8.33
CA ARG A 259 -9.07 0.58 -9.32
C ARG A 259 -9.36 1.05 -10.75
N GLY A 260 -8.31 1.15 -11.58
CA GLY A 260 -8.42 1.52 -12.98
C GLY A 260 -8.25 3.02 -13.28
N SER A 261 -7.96 3.85 -12.28
CA SER A 261 -7.45 5.21 -12.46
C SER A 261 -5.93 5.24 -12.25
N ILE A 262 -5.23 6.14 -12.97
CA ILE A 262 -3.78 6.40 -12.80
C ILE A 262 -3.58 7.23 -11.50
N ASP A 263 -4.19 6.81 -10.39
CA ASP A 263 -4.15 7.55 -9.14
C ASP A 263 -2.96 7.11 -8.25
N ILE A 264 -2.38 5.94 -8.52
CA ILE A 264 -1.11 5.47 -7.95
C ILE A 264 -0.16 5.05 -9.08
N MET A 265 1.09 5.51 -9.00
CA MET A 265 2.18 5.02 -9.83
C MET A 265 3.23 4.36 -8.93
N THR A 266 3.52 3.09 -9.16
CA THR A 266 4.62 2.40 -8.48
C THR A 266 5.91 2.61 -9.26
N ILE A 267 6.97 3.01 -8.54
CA ILE A 267 8.31 3.25 -9.05
C ILE A 267 9.24 2.31 -8.28
N THR A 268 9.91 1.39 -8.95
CA THR A 268 10.91 0.54 -8.29
C THR A 268 12.17 1.36 -7.97
N GLN A 269 13.04 0.85 -7.10
CA GLN A 269 14.34 1.47 -6.81
C GLN A 269 15.28 1.50 -8.03
N THR A 270 15.04 0.65 -9.03
CA THR A 270 15.71 0.68 -10.34
C THR A 270 15.12 1.71 -11.30
N GLY A 271 14.05 2.39 -10.89
CA GLY A 271 13.36 3.45 -11.63
C GLY A 271 12.22 2.98 -12.51
N ASP A 272 11.96 1.67 -12.63
CA ASP A 272 10.88 1.15 -13.49
C ASP A 272 9.51 1.60 -12.97
N MET A 273 8.69 2.11 -13.88
CA MET A 273 7.36 2.64 -13.56
C MET A 273 6.24 1.73 -14.05
N THR A 274 5.28 1.45 -13.17
CA THR A 274 4.12 0.57 -13.43
C THR A 274 2.84 1.14 -12.81
N PRO A 275 1.68 1.04 -13.48
CA PRO A 275 0.43 1.68 -13.03
C PRO A 275 -0.30 0.87 -11.95
N CYS A 276 0.32 -0.17 -11.39
CA CYS A 276 -0.36 -1.02 -10.42
C CYS A 276 -0.64 -0.25 -9.14
N CYS A 277 -1.93 -0.12 -8.80
CA CYS A 277 -2.37 0.43 -7.52
C CYS A 277 -2.03 -0.49 -6.33
N ASP A 278 -1.55 -1.70 -6.59
CA ASP A 278 -1.26 -2.72 -5.60
C ASP A 278 0.19 -3.16 -5.79
N VAL A 279 0.97 -2.95 -4.72
CA VAL A 279 2.42 -3.03 -4.61
C VAL A 279 2.98 -4.36 -5.12
N GLY A 280 2.14 -5.39 -5.28
CA GLY A 280 2.57 -6.73 -5.67
C GLY A 280 1.93 -7.29 -6.92
N ASN A 281 1.81 -6.47 -7.95
CA ASN A 281 1.68 -6.97 -9.31
C ASN A 281 2.64 -6.23 -10.25
N LEU A 282 3.95 -6.18 -9.98
CA LEU A 282 4.91 -5.48 -10.86
C LEU A 282 4.94 -6.03 -12.32
N LYS A 283 4.18 -7.09 -12.61
CA LYS A 283 3.92 -7.62 -13.96
C LYS A 283 2.80 -6.86 -14.70
N CYS A 284 2.09 -5.89 -14.09
CA CYS A 284 1.07 -5.13 -14.83
C CYS A 284 1.69 -4.50 -16.08
N GLN A 285 0.96 -4.62 -17.17
CA GLN A 285 1.22 -3.86 -18.38
C GLN A 285 0.12 -2.80 -18.51
N PRO A 286 0.45 -1.67 -19.14
CA PRO A 286 1.72 -1.33 -19.80
C PRO A 286 2.75 -0.64 -18.88
N LYS A 287 4.05 -0.77 -19.17
CA LYS A 287 5.14 -0.03 -18.46
C LYS A 287 5.16 1.46 -18.84
N PHE A 288 5.54 2.33 -17.93
CA PHE A 288 5.50 3.80 -18.13
C PHE A 288 6.87 4.46 -18.34
N GLY A 289 7.94 3.67 -18.35
CA GLY A 289 9.31 4.17 -18.51
C GLY A 289 10.17 3.90 -17.29
N ASN A 290 11.35 4.51 -17.27
CA ASN A 290 12.30 4.36 -16.19
C ASN A 290 12.83 5.73 -15.71
N LEU A 291 12.59 6.09 -14.46
CA LEU A 291 12.98 7.39 -13.90
C LEU A 291 14.49 7.58 -13.73
N LEU A 292 15.30 6.53 -13.79
CA LEU A 292 16.76 6.68 -13.74
C LEU A 292 17.34 6.89 -15.14
N SER A 293 16.88 6.12 -16.13
CA SER A 293 17.53 6.02 -17.45
C SER A 293 16.80 6.72 -18.60
N ASP A 294 15.47 6.84 -18.56
CA ASP A 294 14.72 7.50 -19.63
C ASP A 294 14.76 9.04 -19.46
N THR A 295 14.71 9.76 -20.58
CA THR A 295 14.49 11.22 -20.60
C THR A 295 13.03 11.55 -20.31
N ALA A 296 12.74 12.78 -19.89
CA ALA A 296 11.36 13.23 -19.66
C ALA A 296 10.46 13.03 -20.90
N ASP A 297 10.95 13.40 -22.09
CA ASP A 297 10.22 13.21 -23.35
C ASP A 297 9.93 11.73 -23.65
N LYS A 298 10.89 10.84 -23.40
CA LYS A 298 10.72 9.40 -23.59
C LYS A 298 9.70 8.83 -22.61
N ILE A 299 9.69 9.32 -21.36
CA ILE A 299 8.67 8.96 -20.37
C ILE A 299 7.30 9.44 -20.84
N MET A 300 7.16 10.70 -21.27
CA MET A 300 5.88 11.24 -21.75
C MET A 300 5.34 10.47 -22.96
N ALA A 301 6.20 10.13 -23.93
CA ALA A 301 5.83 9.30 -25.06
C ALA A 301 5.33 7.91 -24.64
N LYS A 302 5.99 7.29 -23.64
CA LYS A 302 5.52 6.02 -23.06
C LYS A 302 4.19 6.20 -22.32
N PHE A 303 3.99 7.27 -21.58
CA PHE A 303 2.71 7.58 -20.94
C PHE A 303 1.57 7.63 -21.95
N GLU A 304 1.76 8.25 -23.11
CA GLU A 304 0.76 8.31 -24.17
C GLU A 304 0.46 6.93 -24.78
N GLU A 305 1.51 6.15 -25.09
CA GLU A 305 1.36 4.78 -25.62
C GLU A 305 0.62 3.88 -24.62
N SER A 306 1.05 3.94 -23.37
CA SER A 306 0.52 3.15 -22.26
C SER A 306 -0.93 3.52 -21.94
N SER A 307 -1.27 4.81 -21.93
CA SER A 307 -2.64 5.27 -21.72
C SER A 307 -3.59 4.75 -22.79
N LYS A 308 -3.16 4.72 -24.06
CA LYS A 308 -3.96 4.15 -25.17
C LYS A 308 -4.21 2.65 -24.96
N LYS A 309 -3.19 1.89 -24.55
CA LYS A 309 -3.33 0.45 -24.24
C LYS A 309 -4.28 0.22 -23.06
N MET A 310 -4.17 1.01 -22.00
CA MET A 310 -5.07 0.94 -20.85
C MET A 310 -6.53 1.20 -21.25
N LEU A 311 -6.80 2.29 -21.97
CA LEU A 311 -8.15 2.63 -22.43
C LEU A 311 -8.75 1.51 -23.32
N ALA A 312 -7.94 0.91 -24.19
CA ALA A 312 -8.38 -0.20 -25.02
C ALA A 312 -8.73 -1.45 -24.20
N GLY A 313 -7.90 -1.79 -23.21
CA GLY A 313 -8.17 -2.93 -22.32
C GLY A 313 -9.41 -2.72 -21.44
N ILE A 314 -9.57 -1.50 -20.92
CA ILE A 314 -10.75 -1.05 -20.17
C ILE A 314 -12.02 -1.22 -21.00
N ALA A 315 -12.04 -0.71 -22.24
CA ALA A 315 -13.21 -0.76 -23.10
C ALA A 315 -13.67 -2.21 -23.37
N LYS A 316 -12.73 -3.13 -23.58
CA LYS A 316 -13.03 -4.56 -23.78
C LYS A 316 -13.62 -5.22 -22.53
N ASN A 317 -13.09 -4.92 -21.36
CA ASN A 317 -13.67 -5.44 -20.13
C ASN A 317 -15.08 -4.89 -19.89
N GLN A 318 -15.35 -3.63 -20.24
CA GLN A 318 -16.71 -3.08 -20.20
C GLN A 318 -17.65 -3.77 -21.19
N GLU A 319 -17.17 -4.13 -22.37
CA GLU A 319 -17.95 -4.87 -23.37
C GLU A 319 -18.30 -6.29 -22.88
N ASN A 320 -17.31 -7.01 -22.32
CA ASN A 320 -17.52 -8.33 -21.74
C ASN A 320 -18.63 -8.29 -20.67
N LEU A 321 -18.57 -7.33 -19.74
CA LEU A 321 -19.59 -7.14 -18.71
C LEU A 321 -20.97 -6.83 -19.29
N LYS A 322 -21.06 -5.93 -20.29
CA LYS A 322 -22.33 -5.60 -20.96
C LYS A 322 -22.96 -6.79 -21.69
N SER A 323 -22.13 -7.73 -22.15
CA SER A 323 -22.58 -8.96 -22.81
C SER A 323 -23.00 -10.09 -21.84
N GLY A 324 -23.01 -9.82 -20.53
CA GLY A 324 -23.34 -10.81 -19.50
C GLY A 324 -22.21 -11.81 -19.22
N GLN A 325 -20.99 -11.52 -19.69
CA GLN A 325 -19.79 -12.31 -19.39
C GLN A 325 -19.04 -11.69 -18.21
N SER A 326 -18.33 -12.52 -17.44
CA SER A 326 -17.38 -12.02 -16.45
C SER A 326 -16.27 -11.21 -17.15
N GLY A 327 -15.72 -10.20 -16.48
CA GLY A 327 -14.48 -9.57 -16.93
C GLY A 327 -13.38 -10.62 -17.10
N THR A 328 -12.45 -10.39 -18.03
CA THR A 328 -11.34 -11.31 -18.28
C THR A 328 -10.01 -10.57 -18.30
N TRP A 329 -8.91 -11.29 -18.13
CA TRP A 329 -7.60 -10.74 -18.49
C TRP A 329 -7.55 -10.50 -20.00
N VAL A 330 -7.56 -9.24 -20.41
CA VAL A 330 -7.48 -8.88 -21.83
C VAL A 330 -6.03 -8.84 -22.29
N LYS A 331 -5.80 -9.05 -23.59
CA LYS A 331 -4.45 -9.10 -24.19
C LYS A 331 -3.59 -7.86 -23.94
N GLU A 332 -4.21 -6.74 -23.59
CA GLU A 332 -3.55 -5.49 -23.19
C GLU A 332 -2.92 -5.54 -21.79
N GLY A 333 -3.12 -6.63 -21.03
CA GLY A 333 -2.58 -6.82 -19.69
C GLY A 333 -3.41 -6.15 -18.59
N ILE A 334 -4.63 -5.75 -18.90
CA ILE A 334 -5.56 -5.12 -17.95
C ILE A 334 -6.38 -6.21 -17.25
N PRO A 335 -6.38 -6.27 -15.91
CA PRO A 335 -7.16 -7.25 -15.17
C PRO A 335 -8.67 -7.00 -15.35
N PRO A 336 -9.52 -8.02 -15.10
CA PRO A 336 -10.96 -7.84 -15.09
C PRO A 336 -11.39 -6.75 -14.08
N TYR A 337 -12.42 -5.98 -14.42
CA TYR A 337 -13.09 -5.12 -13.44
C TYR A 337 -13.67 -5.99 -12.32
N CYS A 338 -13.48 -5.57 -11.07
CA CYS A 338 -14.36 -6.01 -10.01
C CYS A 338 -15.70 -5.31 -10.28
N GLY A 339 -16.68 -6.08 -10.74
CA GLY A 339 -18.06 -5.63 -10.89
C GLY A 339 -18.70 -5.37 -9.55
#